data_AF-A0A651HBC2-F1
#
_entry.id   AF-A0A651HBC2-F1
#
_cell.length_a   1.000
_cell.length_b   1.000
_cell.length_c   1.000
_cell.angle_alpha   90.00
_cell.angle_beta   90.00
_cell.angle_gamma   90.00
#
_symmetry.space_group_name_H-M   'P 1'
#
loop_
_entity.id
_entity.type
_entity.pdbx_description
1 polymer ?
#
loop_
_entity_poly.entity_id
_entity_poly.type
_entity_poly.pdbx_seq_one_letter_code
_entity_poly.pdbx_strand_id
1 'polypeptide(L)'
;MRLRGRARSADMGVMRVVLTFLAVSWLALVGFLALRGSPFVSELPWVPAGLAEWLDTIRHWRHLLGFGVTGLLVFVIPVPGQRSWRPRRLGALLVLAVVLEVVQLWIPGRTYAHADLIANVAGVGLGWVVVVVAGLQARRWWRRDAVEAAAGIAARGVGRR
;
A
#
# COMPACT_ATOMS: atom_id res chain seq x y z
N MET A 1 35.70 -24.45 -4.83
CA MET A 1 34.40 -24.73 -5.50
C MET A 1 33.17 -24.35 -4.63
N ARG A 2 33.17 -23.22 -3.90
CA ARG A 2 32.06 -22.79 -2.98
C ARG A 2 31.32 -21.51 -3.39
N LEU A 3 31.71 -20.85 -4.49
CA LEU A 3 31.14 -19.54 -4.88
C LEU A 3 29.82 -19.64 -5.67
N ARG A 4 29.45 -20.81 -6.20
CA ARG A 4 28.21 -20.98 -6.98
C ARG A 4 26.93 -21.05 -6.13
N GLY A 5 27.03 -21.26 -4.81
CA GLY A 5 25.87 -21.41 -3.93
C GLY A 5 25.18 -20.10 -3.53
N ARG A 6 25.89 -18.96 -3.49
CA ARG A 6 25.34 -17.68 -3.03
C ARG A 6 24.52 -16.92 -4.06
N ALA A 7 24.79 -17.12 -5.36
CA ALA A 7 24.04 -16.42 -6.41
C ALA A 7 22.58 -16.88 -6.48
N ARG A 8 22.32 -18.19 -6.34
CA ARG A 8 20.96 -18.76 -6.43
C ARG A 8 20.02 -18.37 -5.28
N SER A 9 20.54 -18.08 -4.09
CA SER A 9 19.68 -17.73 -2.95
C SER A 9 19.20 -16.28 -3.00
N ALA A 10 19.99 -15.37 -3.60
CA ALA A 10 19.61 -13.98 -3.80
C ALA A 10 18.47 -13.84 -4.82
N ASP A 11 18.51 -14.61 -5.92
CA ASP A 11 17.51 -14.55 -6.99
C ASP A 11 16.12 -15.01 -6.53
N MET A 12 16.05 -16.04 -5.69
CA MET A 12 14.76 -16.53 -5.18
C MET A 12 14.06 -15.53 -4.26
N GLY A 13 14.84 -14.73 -3.50
CA GLY A 13 14.29 -13.67 -2.66
C GLY A 13 13.66 -12.55 -3.49
N VAL A 14 14.37 -12.10 -4.53
CA VAL A 14 13.89 -11.05 -5.44
C VAL A 14 12.65 -11.51 -6.21
N MET A 15 12.65 -12.74 -6.74
CA MET A 15 11.51 -13.29 -7.48
C MET A 15 10.24 -13.33 -6.63
N ARG A 16 10.33 -13.78 -5.38
CA ARG A 16 9.18 -13.82 -4.45
C ARG A 16 8.61 -12.43 -4.18
N VAL A 17 9.47 -11.42 -4.05
CA VAL A 17 9.04 -10.03 -3.81
C VAL A 17 8.30 -9.48 -5.01
N VAL A 18 8.84 -9.70 -6.20
CA VAL A 18 8.20 -9.29 -7.46
C VAL A 18 6.84 -9.97 -7.58
N LEU A 19 6.77 -11.28 -7.35
CA LEU A 19 5.51 -12.03 -7.42
C LEU A 19 4.49 -11.58 -6.37
N THR A 20 4.89 -11.32 -5.13
CA THR A 20 3.98 -10.81 -4.09
C THR A 20 3.49 -9.41 -4.43
N PHE A 21 4.38 -8.53 -4.93
CA PHE A 21 3.99 -7.20 -5.37
C PHE A 21 3.01 -7.26 -6.54
N LEU A 22 3.29 -8.10 -7.54
CA LEU A 22 2.40 -8.32 -8.68
C LEU A 22 1.06 -8.90 -8.23
N ALA A 23 1.04 -9.88 -7.34
CA ALA A 23 -0.19 -10.49 -6.83
C ALA A 23 -1.04 -9.50 -6.04
N VAL A 24 -0.44 -8.71 -5.14
CA VAL A 24 -1.16 -7.67 -4.37
C VAL A 24 -1.67 -6.58 -5.30
N SER A 25 -0.85 -6.14 -6.25
CA SER A 25 -1.25 -5.13 -7.24
C SER A 25 -2.35 -5.65 -8.16
N TRP A 26 -2.32 -6.93 -8.52
CA TRP A 26 -3.35 -7.58 -9.31
C TRP A 26 -4.66 -7.71 -8.55
N LEU A 27 -4.64 -8.13 -7.29
CA LEU A 27 -5.83 -8.18 -6.44
C LEU A 27 -6.42 -6.78 -6.21
N ALA A 28 -5.56 -5.77 -6.01
CA ALA A 28 -5.99 -4.38 -5.92
C ALA A 28 -6.62 -3.89 -7.23
N LEU A 29 -6.02 -4.22 -8.38
CA LEU A 29 -6.54 -3.87 -9.70
C LEU A 29 -7.88 -4.55 -9.97
N VAL A 30 -7.97 -5.86 -9.73
CA VAL A 30 -9.21 -6.63 -9.89
C VAL A 30 -10.29 -6.11 -8.95
N GLY A 31 -9.97 -5.86 -7.68
CA GLY A 31 -10.91 -5.26 -6.74
C GLY A 31 -11.35 -3.87 -7.16
N PHE A 32 -10.42 -3.04 -7.64
CA PHE A 32 -10.71 -1.70 -8.14
C PHE A 32 -11.64 -1.73 -9.36
N LEU A 33 -11.36 -2.62 -10.33
CA LEU A 33 -12.16 -2.80 -11.54
C LEU A 33 -13.53 -3.41 -11.23
N ALA A 34 -13.58 -4.43 -10.36
CA ALA A 34 -14.81 -5.11 -9.96
C ALA A 34 -15.74 -4.20 -9.15
N LEU A 35 -15.18 -3.29 -8.35
CA LEU A 35 -15.96 -2.32 -7.57
C LEU A 35 -16.28 -1.04 -8.35
N ARG A 36 -15.72 -0.85 -9.56
CA ARG A 36 -16.00 0.35 -10.37
C ARG A 36 -17.38 0.26 -10.99
N GLY A 37 -18.35 0.82 -10.26
CA GLY A 37 -19.64 1.22 -10.80
C GLY A 37 -19.46 1.87 -12.17
N SER A 38 -20.24 1.36 -13.13
CA SER A 38 -20.37 1.96 -14.45
C SER A 38 -20.65 3.46 -14.30
N PRO A 39 -20.05 4.36 -15.10
CA PRO A 39 -20.44 5.77 -15.09
C PRO A 39 -21.92 5.98 -15.43
N PHE A 40 -22.58 4.93 -15.92
CA PHE A 40 -23.98 4.90 -16.31
C PHE A 40 -24.92 4.45 -15.19
N VAL A 41 -24.48 4.37 -13.93
CA VAL A 41 -25.41 4.04 -12.82
C VAL A 41 -26.53 5.07 -12.70
N SER A 42 -26.25 6.35 -13.00
CA SER A 42 -27.24 7.42 -13.09
C SER A 42 -28.15 7.33 -14.32
N GLU A 43 -27.72 6.61 -15.36
CA GLU A 43 -28.50 6.38 -16.58
C GLU A 43 -29.41 5.15 -16.48
N LEU A 44 -29.26 4.32 -15.43
CA LEU A 44 -30.12 3.17 -15.21
C LEU A 44 -31.48 3.64 -14.65
N PRO A 45 -32.58 3.47 -15.40
CA PRO A 45 -33.89 4.04 -15.03
C PRO A 45 -34.49 3.42 -13.75
N TRP A 46 -33.94 2.31 -13.29
CA TRP A 46 -34.37 1.62 -12.08
C TRP A 46 -33.57 2.00 -10.83
N VAL A 47 -32.48 2.78 -10.96
CA VAL A 47 -31.67 3.23 -9.82
C VAL A 47 -32.27 4.53 -9.26
N PRO A 48 -32.62 4.59 -7.95
CA PRO A 48 -33.10 5.84 -7.35
C PRO A 48 -32.05 6.95 -7.45
N ALA A 49 -32.46 8.17 -7.82
CA ALA A 49 -31.54 9.31 -8.04
C ALA A 49 -30.61 9.58 -6.85
N GLY A 50 -31.13 9.54 -5.62
CA GLY A 50 -30.31 9.72 -4.41
C GLY A 50 -29.24 8.63 -4.21
N LEU A 51 -29.50 7.40 -4.67
CA LEU A 51 -28.51 6.33 -4.64
C LEU A 51 -27.42 6.55 -5.70
N ALA A 52 -27.80 7.00 -6.90
CA ALA A 52 -26.84 7.33 -7.96
C ALA A 52 -25.89 8.46 -7.53
N GLU A 53 -26.42 9.55 -6.97
CA GLU A 53 -25.62 10.67 -6.44
C GLU A 53 -24.69 10.24 -5.30
N TRP A 54 -25.17 9.39 -4.39
CA TRP A 54 -24.35 8.83 -3.32
C TRP A 54 -23.22 7.96 -3.86
N LEU A 55 -23.49 7.10 -4.85
CA LEU A 55 -22.48 6.27 -5.51
C LEU A 55 -21.43 7.11 -6.25
N ASP A 56 -21.85 8.19 -6.90
CA ASP A 56 -20.94 9.15 -7.54
C ASP A 56 -20.08 9.90 -6.52
N THR A 57 -20.65 10.26 -5.36
CA THR A 57 -19.90 10.89 -4.26
C THR A 57 -18.84 9.93 -3.71
N ILE A 58 -19.19 8.65 -3.54
CA ILE A 58 -18.28 7.61 -3.05
C ILE A 58 -17.22 7.24 -4.07
N ARG A 59 -17.40 7.56 -5.35
CA ARG A 59 -16.39 7.31 -6.38
C ARG A 59 -15.02 7.85 -5.97
N HIS A 60 -14.94 9.12 -5.56
CA HIS A 60 -13.67 9.74 -5.18
C HIS A 60 -13.07 9.10 -3.91
N TRP A 61 -13.91 8.78 -2.93
CA TRP A 61 -13.48 8.07 -1.72
C TRP A 61 -12.96 6.67 -2.01
N ARG A 62 -13.54 5.96 -3.00
CA ARG A 62 -13.07 4.64 -3.42
C ARG A 62 -11.66 4.68 -4.02
N HIS A 63 -11.34 5.70 -4.82
CA HIS A 63 -9.99 5.91 -5.33
C HIS A 63 -8.99 6.13 -4.19
N LEU A 64 -9.33 7.04 -3.27
CA LEU A 64 -8.51 7.31 -2.08
C LEU A 64 -8.28 6.06 -1.23
N LEU A 65 -9.35 5.33 -0.88
CA LEU A 65 -9.28 4.14 -0.04
C LEU A 65 -8.59 2.97 -0.76
N GLY A 66 -8.89 2.75 -2.04
CA GLY A 66 -8.30 1.67 -2.83
C GLY A 66 -6.79 1.81 -2.97
N PHE A 67 -6.31 3.01 -3.31
CA PHE A 67 -4.87 3.29 -3.36
C PHE A 67 -4.24 3.37 -1.96
N GLY A 68 -5.01 3.79 -0.94
CA GLY A 68 -4.62 3.73 0.46
C GLY A 68 -4.29 2.32 0.94
N VAL A 69 -5.21 1.38 0.72
CA VAL A 69 -5.02 -0.04 1.06
C VAL A 69 -3.88 -0.64 0.24
N THR A 70 -3.82 -0.36 -1.07
CA THR A 70 -2.73 -0.84 -1.92
C THR A 70 -1.37 -0.36 -1.42
N GLY A 71 -1.25 0.94 -1.12
CA GLY A 71 -0.04 1.52 -0.54
C GLY A 71 0.32 0.86 0.79
N LEU A 72 -0.64 0.74 1.70
CA LEU A 72 -0.47 0.08 2.99
C LEU A 72 0.09 -1.34 2.82
N LEU A 73 -0.53 -2.18 1.98
CA LEU A 73 -0.10 -3.56 1.75
C LEU A 73 1.33 -3.62 1.21
N VAL A 74 1.66 -2.79 0.21
CA VAL A 74 3.00 -2.76 -0.39
C VAL A 74 4.08 -2.32 0.60
N PHE A 75 3.75 -1.43 1.54
CA PHE A 75 4.70 -0.93 2.54
C PHE A 75 4.78 -1.81 3.80
N VAL A 76 3.71 -2.51 4.17
CA VAL A 76 3.68 -3.43 5.31
C VAL A 76 4.48 -4.69 5.00
N ILE A 77 4.41 -5.22 3.78
CA ILE A 77 5.09 -6.47 3.42
C ILE A 77 6.61 -6.29 3.54
N PRO A 78 7.25 -6.94 4.55
CA PRO A 78 8.67 -6.83 4.75
C PRO A 78 9.39 -7.59 3.65
N VAL A 79 10.38 -6.94 3.04
CA VAL A 79 11.26 -7.60 2.07
C VAL A 79 12.65 -7.71 2.69
N PRO A 80 13.14 -8.94 2.88
CA PRO A 80 14.49 -9.17 3.40
C PRO A 80 15.53 -8.41 2.59
N GLY A 81 16.44 -7.72 3.28
CA GLY A 81 17.57 -7.01 2.65
C GLY A 81 17.25 -5.68 1.95
N GLN A 82 15.99 -5.21 1.94
CA GLN A 82 15.58 -4.03 1.15
C GLN A 82 15.02 -2.87 1.99
N ARG A 83 15.61 -2.59 3.16
CA ARG A 83 15.14 -1.49 4.03
C ARG A 83 15.21 -0.11 3.35
N SER A 84 16.13 0.08 2.40
CA SER A 84 16.31 1.31 1.62
C SER A 84 15.35 1.47 0.43
N TRP A 85 14.51 0.48 0.14
CA TRP A 85 13.67 0.48 -1.07
C TRP A 85 12.29 1.13 -0.87
N ARG A 86 11.95 1.56 0.35
CA ARG A 86 10.68 2.24 0.65
C ARG A 86 10.40 3.45 -0.27
N PRO A 87 11.33 4.40 -0.51
CA PRO A 87 11.09 5.48 -1.45
C PRO A 87 10.92 4.99 -2.90
N ARG A 88 11.62 3.91 -3.30
CA ARG A 88 11.47 3.33 -4.65
C ARG A 88 10.08 2.72 -4.85
N ARG A 89 9.55 2.03 -3.84
CA ARG A 89 8.18 1.49 -3.87
C ARG A 89 7.13 2.59 -3.94
N LEU A 90 7.35 3.69 -3.21
CA LEU A 90 6.50 4.87 -3.29
C LEU A 90 6.50 5.43 -4.71
N GLY A 91 7.69 5.66 -5.29
CA GLY A 91 7.81 6.11 -6.68
C GLY A 91 7.12 5.16 -7.66
N ALA A 92 7.32 3.85 -7.53
CA ALA A 92 6.67 2.85 -8.38
C ALA A 92 5.14 2.88 -8.28
N LEU A 93 4.58 3.04 -7.07
CA LEU A 93 3.14 3.16 -6.87
C LEU A 93 2.57 4.47 -7.43
N LEU A 94 3.30 5.59 -7.32
CA LEU A 94 2.89 6.86 -7.91
C LEU A 94 2.92 6.78 -9.44
N VAL A 95 3.95 6.17 -10.02
CA VAL A 95 4.01 5.90 -11.47
C VAL A 95 2.84 5.02 -11.89
N LEU A 96 2.54 3.96 -11.13
CA LEU A 96 1.38 3.10 -11.40
C LEU A 96 0.07 3.88 -11.37
N ALA A 97 -0.14 4.76 -10.38
CA ALA A 97 -1.32 5.62 -10.30
C ALA A 97 -1.48 6.51 -11.53
N VAL A 98 -0.39 7.11 -12.01
CA VAL A 98 -0.37 7.94 -13.24
C VAL A 98 -0.67 7.08 -14.46
N VAL A 99 0.00 5.93 -14.61
CA VAL A 99 -0.19 5.02 -15.74
C VAL A 99 -1.64 4.55 -15.81
N LEU A 100 -2.26 4.21 -14.68
CA LEU A 100 -3.66 3.78 -14.66
C LEU A 100 -4.63 4.88 -15.10
N GLU A 101 -4.38 6.14 -14.77
CA GLU A 101 -5.21 7.25 -15.27
C GLU A 101 -4.96 7.55 -16.74
N VAL A 102 -3.71 7.46 -17.20
CA VAL A 102 -3.37 7.61 -18.61
C VAL A 102 -4.02 6.49 -19.43
N VAL A 103 -3.94 5.23 -18.97
CA VAL A 103 -4.58 4.07 -19.63
C VAL A 103 -6.08 4.24 -19.78
N GLN A 104 -6.75 4.92 -18.85
CA GLN A 104 -8.18 5.18 -18.93
C GLN A 104 -8.59 6.09 -20.10
N LEU A 105 -7.67 6.92 -20.63
CA LEU A 105 -7.95 7.77 -21.80
C LEU A 105 -8.32 6.96 -23.05
N TRP A 106 -7.88 5.70 -23.13
CA TRP A 106 -8.20 4.81 -24.25
C TRP A 106 -9.43 3.94 -24.01
N ILE A 107 -10.09 4.06 -22.85
CA ILE A 107 -11.31 3.31 -22.53
C ILE A 107 -12.53 4.16 -22.94
N PRO A 108 -13.30 3.76 -23.97
CA PRO A 108 -14.47 4.53 -24.39
C PRO A 108 -15.50 4.64 -23.26
N GLY A 109 -16.11 5.82 -23.13
CA GLY A 109 -17.04 6.13 -22.04
C GLY A 109 -16.37 6.50 -20.71
N ARG A 110 -15.04 6.60 -20.65
CA ARG A 110 -14.31 7.16 -19.50
C ARG A 110 -13.77 8.54 -19.83
N THR A 111 -13.95 9.46 -18.88
CA THR A 111 -13.35 10.79 -18.91
C THR A 111 -12.28 10.88 -17.85
N TYR A 112 -11.14 11.44 -18.22
CA TYR A 112 -10.08 11.73 -17.27
C TYR A 112 -10.54 12.84 -16.31
N ALA A 113 -10.49 12.54 -15.01
CA ALA A 113 -10.79 13.49 -13.96
C ALA A 113 -9.53 13.73 -13.13
N HIS A 114 -9.03 14.97 -13.11
CA HIS A 114 -7.89 15.36 -12.29
C HIS A 114 -8.07 15.00 -10.81
N ALA A 115 -9.31 15.04 -10.32
CA ALA A 115 -9.66 14.64 -8.95
C ALA A 115 -9.33 13.17 -8.65
N ASP A 116 -9.47 12.27 -9.62
CA ASP A 116 -9.19 10.84 -9.44
C ASP A 116 -7.68 10.61 -9.33
N LEU A 117 -6.86 11.32 -10.12
CA LEU A 117 -5.40 11.29 -9.99
C LEU A 117 -4.96 11.79 -8.60
N ILE A 118 -5.52 12.91 -8.14
CA ILE A 118 -5.24 13.46 -6.80
C ILE A 118 -5.63 12.44 -5.72
N ALA A 119 -6.80 11.81 -5.84
CA ALA A 119 -7.27 10.80 -4.90
C ALA A 119 -6.35 9.56 -4.88
N ASN A 120 -5.86 9.11 -6.04
CA ASN A 120 -4.94 7.99 -6.13
C ASN A 120 -3.60 8.32 -5.42
N VAL A 121 -3.04 9.50 -5.70
CA VAL A 121 -1.78 9.97 -5.09
C VAL A 121 -1.95 10.15 -3.58
N ALA A 122 -3.04 10.77 -3.14
CA ALA A 122 -3.37 10.97 -1.73
C ALA A 122 -3.55 9.61 -1.02
N GLY A 123 -4.16 8.64 -1.68
CA GLY A 123 -4.34 7.29 -1.16
C GLY A 123 -3.00 6.61 -0.91
N VAL A 124 -2.13 6.55 -1.93
CA VAL A 124 -0.77 5.99 -1.78
C VAL A 124 0.00 6.69 -0.64
N GLY A 125 -0.09 8.02 -0.57
CA GLY A 125 0.53 8.82 0.47
C GLY A 125 0.01 8.48 1.87
N LEU A 126 -1.31 8.33 2.03
CA LEU A 126 -1.94 7.93 3.29
C LEU A 126 -1.43 6.55 3.75
N GLY A 127 -1.40 5.57 2.86
CA GLY A 127 -0.87 4.23 3.16
C GLY A 127 0.59 4.27 3.62
N TRP A 128 1.41 5.11 2.98
CA TRP A 128 2.80 5.31 3.39
C TRP A 128 2.92 5.95 4.79
N VAL A 129 2.18 7.03 5.05
CA VAL A 129 2.18 7.72 6.34
C VAL A 129 1.78 6.78 7.47
N VAL A 130 0.73 5.97 7.28
CA VAL A 130 0.28 4.98 8.26
C VAL A 130 1.42 4.01 8.63
N VAL A 131 2.15 3.47 7.65
CA VAL A 131 3.27 2.55 7.91
C VAL A 131 4.43 3.24 8.61
N VAL A 132 4.73 4.49 8.27
CA VAL A 132 5.78 5.27 8.93
C VAL A 132 5.42 5.50 10.40
N VAL A 133 4.20 5.98 10.67
CA VAL A 133 3.73 6.27 12.03
C VAL A 133 3.68 5.00 12.87
N ALA A 134 3.07 3.92 12.35
CA ALA A 134 3.03 2.63 13.04
C ALA A 134 4.44 2.09 13.32
N GLY A 135 5.36 2.21 12.36
CA GLY A 135 6.75 1.80 12.53
C GLY A 135 7.51 2.63 13.58
N LEU A 136 7.21 3.93 13.71
CA LEU A 136 7.78 4.79 14.75
C LEU A 136 7.22 4.43 16.13
N GLN A 137 5.92 4.20 16.24
CA GLN A 137 5.27 3.79 17.48
C GLN A 137 5.79 2.44 17.98
N ALA A 138 5.87 1.44 17.09
CA ALA A 138 6.45 0.14 17.43
C ALA A 138 7.88 0.30 17.99
N ARG A 139 8.76 1.06 17.32
CA ARG A 139 10.13 1.29 17.81
C ARG A 139 10.17 1.94 19.20
N ARG A 140 9.22 2.82 19.53
CA ARG A 140 9.14 3.45 20.85
C ARG A 140 8.77 2.42 21.93
N TRP A 141 7.81 1.55 21.65
CA TRP A 141 7.39 0.50 22.57
C TRP A 141 8.53 -0.48 22.87
N TRP A 142 9.16 -1.02 21.82
CA TRP A 142 10.30 -1.93 21.97
C TRP A 142 11.48 -1.33 22.75
N ARG A 143 11.71 -0.01 22.65
CA ARG A 143 12.75 0.68 23.44
C ARG A 143 12.39 0.78 24.92
N ARG A 144 11.12 0.97 25.26
CA ARG A 144 10.66 1.02 26.66
C ARG A 144 10.87 -0.34 27.33
N ASP A 145 10.38 -1.40 26.68
CA ASP A 145 10.49 -2.77 27.19
C ASP A 145 11.97 -3.17 27.40
N ALA A 146 12.85 -2.79 26.47
CA ALA A 146 14.28 -3.07 26.59
C ALA A 146 14.95 -2.33 27.75
N VAL A 147 14.56 -1.07 28.01
CA VAL A 147 15.07 -0.28 29.14
C VAL A 147 14.57 -0.83 30.47
N GLU A 148 13.30 -1.20 30.55
CA GLU A 148 12.69 -1.80 31.75
C GLU A 148 13.34 -3.16 32.07
N ALA A 149 13.56 -4.01 31.05
CA ALA A 149 14.27 -5.27 31.21
C ALA A 149 15.70 -5.07 31.70
N ALA A 150 16.43 -4.10 31.15
CA ALA A 150 17.80 -3.78 31.56
C ALA A 150 17.86 -3.27 33.02
N ALA A 151 16.94 -2.39 33.41
CA ALA A 151 16.83 -1.90 34.78
C ALA A 151 16.53 -3.03 35.77
N GLY A 152 15.63 -3.96 35.41
CA GLY A 152 15.31 -5.12 36.23
C GLY A 152 16.46 -6.12 36.38
N ILE A 153 17.35 -6.24 35.39
CA ILE A 153 18.59 -7.02 35.49
C ILE A 153 19.59 -6.33 36.43
N ALA A 154 19.78 -5.02 36.27
CA ALA A 154 20.68 -4.24 37.11
C ALA A 154 20.29 -4.29 38.60
N ALA A 155 19.01 -4.10 38.92
CA ALA A 155 18.49 -4.15 40.29
C ALA A 155 18.75 -5.52 40.96
N ARG A 156 18.61 -6.62 40.21
CA ARG A 156 18.89 -7.98 40.71
C ARG A 156 20.38 -8.26 40.90
N GLY A 157 21.25 -7.61 40.12
CA GLY A 157 22.70 -7.75 40.25
C GLY A 157 23.28 -7.06 41.49
N VAL A 158 22.65 -5.99 41.97
CA VAL A 158 23.12 -5.21 43.14
C VAL A 158 22.91 -5.95 44.46
N GLY A 159 21.87 -6.80 44.59
CA GLY A 159 21.58 -7.54 45.83
C GLY A 159 22.39 -8.83 46.05
N ARG A 160 23.38 -9.14 45.19
CA ARG A 160 24.20 -10.37 45.28
C ARG A 160 25.67 -10.10 45.62
N ARG A 161 26.03 -8.87 45.97
CA ARG A 161 27.36 -8.51 46.49
C ARG A 161 27.24 -8.16 47.96
#